data_AF-A0A939ITN9-F1
#
_entry.id   AF-A0A939ITN9-F1
#
_cell.length_a   1.000
_cell.length_b   1.000
_cell.length_c   1.000
_cell.angle_alpha   90.00
_cell.angle_beta   90.00
_cell.angle_gamma   90.00
#
_symmetry.space_group_name_H-M   'P 1'
#
loop_
_entity.id
_entity.type
_entity.pdbx_description
1 polymer ?
#
loop_
_entity_poly.entity_id
_entity_poly.type
_entity_poly.pdbx_seq_one_letter_code
_entity_poly.pdbx_strand_id
1 'polypeptide(L)'
;IPDPELELGYVMDAVRTIRKGLNGQVPLIGFSGSPWTLATYMVEGGSTKSFNIIKKMAFAEPAALHLLLDKLADSVILYLNAQIAAGAQSVMIFDTWGGVLSPRDYEEF
;
A
#
# COMPACT_ATOMS: atom_id res chain seq x y z
N ILE A 1 4.47 -11.76 6.33
CA ILE A 1 3.91 -10.40 6.29
C ILE A 1 4.64 -9.59 7.35
N PRO A 2 5.19 -8.40 7.05
CA PRO A 2 5.95 -7.61 8.02
C PRO A 2 5.15 -7.27 9.27
N ASP A 3 5.76 -7.35 10.45
CA ASP A 3 5.18 -6.77 11.67
C ASP A 3 5.43 -5.25 11.67
N PRO A 4 4.39 -4.39 11.60
CA PRO A 4 4.59 -2.95 11.49
C PRO A 4 5.26 -2.30 12.70
N GLU A 5 5.11 -2.85 13.91
CA GLU A 5 5.73 -2.26 15.12
C GLU A 5 7.21 -2.63 15.22
N LEU A 6 7.62 -3.77 14.65
CA LEU A 6 9.01 -4.24 14.67
C LEU A 6 9.80 -3.77 13.44
N GLU A 7 9.26 -4.00 12.25
CA GLU A 7 9.97 -3.74 10.98
C GLU A 7 9.78 -2.30 10.48
N LEU A 8 8.65 -1.67 10.84
CA LEU A 8 8.28 -0.31 10.43
C LEU A 8 8.04 0.62 11.63
N GLY A 9 8.61 0.29 12.80
CA GLY A 9 8.39 1.02 14.06
C GLY A 9 8.73 2.52 13.95
N TYR A 10 9.68 2.88 13.10
CA TYR A 10 10.01 4.28 12.81
C TYR A 10 8.83 5.09 12.27
N VAL A 11 7.91 4.46 11.52
CA VAL A 11 6.67 5.11 11.05
C VAL A 11 5.70 5.27 12.22
N MET A 12 5.53 4.22 13.03
CA MET A 12 4.59 4.26 14.17
C MET A 12 5.01 5.33 15.18
N ASP A 13 6.31 5.45 15.44
CA ASP A 13 6.87 6.50 16.29
C ASP A 13 6.68 7.90 15.70
N ALA A 14 6.81 8.06 14.38
CA ALA A 14 6.51 9.31 13.71
C ALA A 14 5.02 9.68 13.86
N VAL A 15 4.10 8.73 13.66
CA VAL A 15 2.65 8.95 13.82
C VAL A 15 2.33 9.36 15.26
N ARG A 16 2.85 8.65 16.27
CA ARG A 16 2.67 9.00 17.70
C ARG A 16 3.20 10.40 18.00
N THR A 17 4.38 10.73 17.47
CA THR A 17 5.04 12.02 17.68
C THR A 17 4.23 13.15 17.07
N ILE A 18 3.81 13.00 15.81
CA ILE A 18 2.97 14.00 15.13
C ILE A 18 1.64 14.15 15.84
N ARG A 19 0.97 13.04 16.21
CA ARG A 19 -0.32 13.10 16.90
C ARG A 19 -0.25 13.87 18.22
N LYS A 20 0.81 13.65 19.00
CA LYS A 20 1.08 14.44 20.22
C LYS A 20 1.35 15.90 19.90
N GLY A 21 2.20 16.18 18.90
CA GLY A 21 2.56 17.54 18.49
C GLY A 21 1.38 18.36 17.95
N LEU A 22 0.43 17.72 17.26
CA LEU A 22 -0.80 18.37 16.79
C LEU A 22 -1.71 18.81 17.94
N ASN A 23 -1.62 18.17 19.12
CA ASN A 23 -2.42 18.49 20.30
C ASN A 23 -3.91 18.71 20.02
N GLY A 24 -4.48 17.87 19.13
CA GLY A 24 -5.89 17.94 18.73
C GLY A 24 -6.30 19.12 17.84
N GLN A 25 -5.37 19.92 17.32
CA GLN A 25 -5.69 21.08 16.47
C GLN A 25 -6.34 20.67 15.15
N VAL A 26 -5.85 19.61 14.52
CA VAL A 26 -6.38 19.03 13.28
C VAL A 26 -6.22 17.52 13.25
N PRO A 27 -7.02 16.77 12.45
CA PRO A 27 -6.84 15.34 12.28
C PRO A 27 -5.52 14.97 11.61
N LEU A 28 -4.91 13.86 12.05
CA LEU A 28 -3.77 13.24 11.36
C LEU A 28 -4.24 12.19 10.35
N ILE A 29 -3.74 12.26 9.11
CA ILE A 29 -4.00 11.29 8.05
C ILE A 29 -2.80 10.34 7.93
N GLY A 30 -3.03 9.04 8.13
CA GLY A 30 -2.09 7.97 7.78
C GLY A 30 -2.28 7.54 6.33
N PHE A 31 -1.34 6.78 5.76
CA PHE A 31 -1.48 6.33 4.39
C PHE A 31 -0.67 5.07 4.03
N SER A 32 -1.04 4.46 2.90
CA SER A 32 -0.31 3.39 2.25
C SER A 32 -0.53 3.44 0.74
N GLY A 33 0.35 2.82 -0.04
CA GLY A 33 0.04 2.46 -1.43
C GLY A 33 -0.99 1.33 -1.50
N SER A 34 -1.75 1.26 -2.59
CA SER A 34 -2.61 0.10 -2.88
C SER A 34 -1.77 -1.16 -3.16
N PRO A 35 -2.33 -2.37 -2.98
CA PRO A 35 -1.65 -3.61 -3.35
C PRO A 35 -1.17 -3.62 -4.82
N TRP A 36 -2.03 -3.21 -5.75
CA TRP A 36 -1.67 -3.08 -7.16
C TRP A 36 -0.50 -2.11 -7.37
N THR A 37 -0.60 -0.89 -6.82
CA THR A 37 0.45 0.13 -6.98
C THR A 37 1.78 -0.35 -6.40
N LEU A 38 1.78 -0.99 -5.23
CA LEU A 38 2.99 -1.56 -4.64
C LEU A 38 3.56 -2.71 -5.49
N ALA A 39 2.71 -3.59 -6.00
CA ALA A 39 3.11 -4.69 -6.88
C ALA A 39 3.80 -4.17 -8.15
N THR A 40 3.30 -3.09 -8.76
CA THR A 40 3.94 -2.50 -9.95
C THR A 40 5.38 -2.09 -9.66
N TYR A 41 5.65 -1.43 -8.54
CA TYR A 41 7.02 -1.06 -8.16
C TYR A 41 7.91 -2.29 -7.92
N MET A 42 7.38 -3.32 -7.26
CA MET A 42 8.13 -4.54 -6.94
C MET A 42 8.46 -5.37 -8.18
N VAL A 43 7.51 -5.53 -9.10
CA VAL A 43 7.66 -6.36 -10.31
C VAL A 43 8.46 -5.62 -11.38
N GLU A 44 8.25 -4.32 -11.55
CA GLU A 44 8.99 -3.51 -12.53
C GLU A 44 10.40 -3.13 -12.04
N GLY A 45 10.67 -3.25 -10.73
CA GLY A 45 11.95 -2.89 -10.13
C GLY A 45 12.16 -1.37 -9.97
N GLY A 46 11.10 -0.57 -10.06
CA GLY A 46 11.16 0.88 -9.93
C GLY A 46 10.04 1.62 -10.66
N SER A 47 10.20 2.93 -10.83
CA SER A 47 9.26 3.75 -11.59
C SER A 47 9.33 3.43 -13.08
N THR A 48 8.18 3.21 -13.71
CA THR A 48 8.07 2.96 -15.16
C THR A 48 6.90 3.72 -15.76
N LYS A 49 6.88 3.83 -17.09
CA LYS A 49 5.75 4.38 -17.85
C LYS A 49 5.00 3.33 -18.65
N SER A 50 5.58 2.13 -18.83
CA SER A 50 5.01 1.10 -19.72
C SER A 50 4.26 0.01 -18.96
N PHE A 51 4.67 -0.33 -17.74
CA PHE A 51 4.07 -1.40 -16.92
C PHE A 51 4.03 -2.75 -17.65
N ASN A 52 4.97 -2.98 -18.56
CA ASN A 52 4.95 -4.12 -19.47
C ASN A 52 5.20 -5.44 -18.73
N ILE A 53 6.02 -5.44 -17.68
CA ILE A 53 6.41 -6.66 -16.97
C ILE A 53 5.23 -7.15 -16.13
N ILE A 54 4.63 -6.27 -15.34
CA ILE A 54 3.49 -6.64 -14.50
C ILE A 54 2.24 -6.96 -15.33
N LYS A 55 1.98 -6.23 -16.41
CA LYS A 55 0.88 -6.57 -17.34
C LYS A 55 1.10 -7.91 -18.01
N LYS A 56 2.35 -8.21 -18.43
CA LYS A 56 2.68 -9.54 -18.95
C LYS A 56 2.44 -10.63 -17.89
N MET A 57 2.81 -10.37 -16.64
CA MET A 57 2.56 -11.30 -15.53
C MET A 57 1.07 -11.52 -15.29
N ALA A 58 0.24 -10.47 -15.37
CA ALA A 58 -1.21 -10.59 -15.25
C ALA A 58 -1.82 -11.53 -16.31
N PHE A 59 -1.31 -11.51 -17.54
CA PHE A 59 -1.79 -12.42 -18.60
C PHE A 59 -1.16 -13.81 -18.56
N ALA A 60 0.14 -13.91 -18.28
CA ALA A 60 0.88 -15.16 -18.38
C ALA A 60 0.83 -16.00 -17.09
N GLU A 61 0.79 -15.34 -15.93
CA GLU A 61 0.91 -15.96 -14.60
C GLU A 61 -0.05 -15.30 -13.57
N PRO A 62 -1.36 -15.21 -13.86
CA PRO A 62 -2.32 -14.48 -13.01
C PRO A 62 -2.36 -15.00 -11.57
N ALA A 63 -2.26 -16.31 -11.37
CA ALA A 63 -2.26 -16.91 -10.03
C ALA A 63 -1.07 -16.45 -9.17
N ALA A 64 0.11 -16.24 -9.79
CA ALA A 64 1.27 -15.72 -9.09
C ALA A 64 1.10 -14.24 -8.74
N LEU A 65 0.47 -13.47 -9.64
CA LEU A 65 0.17 -12.06 -9.39
C LEU A 65 -0.86 -11.90 -8.27
N HIS A 66 -1.95 -12.67 -8.28
CA HIS A 66 -2.91 -12.68 -7.17
C HIS A 66 -2.26 -13.05 -5.84
N LEU A 67 -1.38 -14.06 -5.80
CA LEU A 67 -0.67 -14.41 -4.57
C LEU A 67 0.20 -13.26 -4.04
N LEU A 68 0.81 -12.46 -4.94
CA LEU A 68 1.55 -11.26 -4.54
C LEU A 68 0.60 -10.18 -4.01
N LEU A 69 -0.50 -9.91 -4.72
CA LEU A 69 -1.49 -8.93 -4.33
C LEU A 69 -2.14 -9.26 -2.99
N ASP A 70 -2.45 -10.53 -2.71
CA ASP A 70 -2.98 -10.99 -1.43
C ASP A 70 -2.01 -10.70 -0.28
N LYS A 71 -0.73 -11.02 -0.46
CA LYS A 71 0.30 -10.72 0.55
C LYS A 71 0.47 -9.22 0.77
N LEU A 72 0.35 -8.42 -0.29
CA LEU A 72 0.42 -6.98 -0.18
C LEU A 72 -0.83 -6.41 0.49
N ALA A 73 -2.02 -6.95 0.20
CA ALA A 73 -3.26 -6.58 0.88
C ALA A 73 -3.15 -6.85 2.39
N ASP A 74 -2.71 -8.05 2.80
CA ASP A 74 -2.48 -8.38 4.21
C ASP A 74 -1.47 -7.41 4.87
N SER A 75 -0.38 -7.10 4.17
CA SER A 75 0.63 -6.16 4.67
C SER A 75 0.08 -4.74 4.81
N VAL A 76 -0.71 -4.26 3.85
CA VAL A 76 -1.32 -2.93 3.87
C VAL A 76 -2.36 -2.84 4.99
N ILE A 77 -3.17 -3.88 5.19
CA ILE A 77 -4.14 -3.96 6.29
C ILE A 77 -3.43 -3.82 7.64
N LEU A 78 -2.39 -4.62 7.89
CA LEU A 78 -1.63 -4.55 9.14
C LEU A 78 -0.97 -3.18 9.32
N TYR A 79 -0.33 -2.66 8.28
CA TYR A 79 0.35 -1.37 8.32
C TYR A 79 -0.59 -0.20 8.61
N LEU A 80 -1.75 -0.14 7.95
CA LEU A 80 -2.75 0.91 8.20
C LEU A 80 -3.37 0.77 9.59
N ASN A 81 -3.68 -0.44 10.05
CA ASN A 81 -4.19 -0.67 11.40
C ASN A 81 -3.18 -0.24 12.48
N ALA A 82 -1.88 -0.47 12.25
CA ALA A 82 -0.84 0.00 13.15
C ALA A 82 -0.75 1.53 13.18
N GLN A 83 -0.86 2.21 12.03
CA GLN A 83 -0.94 3.67 11.99
C GLN A 83 -2.17 4.20 12.74
N ILE A 84 -3.33 3.54 12.62
CA ILE A 84 -4.54 3.89 13.38
C ILE A 84 -4.28 3.74 14.88
N ALA A 85 -3.73 2.60 15.32
CA ALA A 85 -3.38 2.37 16.72
C ALA A 85 -2.34 3.38 17.25
N ALA A 86 -1.41 3.83 16.40
CA ALA A 86 -0.41 4.84 16.72
C ALA A 86 -0.99 6.28 16.79
N GLY A 87 -2.17 6.52 16.22
CA GLY A 87 -2.91 7.77 16.40
C GLY A 87 -3.41 8.45 15.12
N ALA A 88 -3.28 7.84 13.94
CA ALA A 88 -3.94 8.32 12.73
C ALA A 88 -5.47 8.30 12.90
N GLN A 89 -6.15 9.34 12.41
CA GLN A 89 -7.60 9.54 12.56
C GLN A 89 -8.37 9.28 11.28
N SER A 90 -7.66 9.28 10.15
CA SER A 90 -8.13 8.83 8.86
C SER A 90 -6.97 8.16 8.15
N VAL A 91 -7.27 7.28 7.20
CA VAL A 91 -6.26 6.62 6.37
C VAL A 91 -6.61 6.78 4.90
N MET A 92 -5.57 6.96 4.07
CA MET A 92 -5.69 7.08 2.62
C MET A 92 -4.93 5.96 1.92
N ILE A 93 -5.58 5.34 0.93
CA ILE A 93 -4.93 4.37 0.04
C ILE A 93 -4.62 5.08 -1.28
N PHE A 94 -3.35 5.10 -1.65
CA PHE A 94 -2.89 5.65 -2.92
C PHE A 94 -2.83 4.56 -3.97
N ASP A 95 -3.86 4.50 -4.81
CA ASP A 95 -3.89 3.62 -5.98
C ASP A 95 -3.40 4.34 -7.23
N THR A 96 -2.17 4.84 -7.17
CA THR A 96 -1.56 5.71 -8.19
C THR A 96 -1.58 5.07 -9.59
N TRP A 97 -1.40 3.76 -9.67
CA TRP A 97 -1.29 3.05 -10.94
C TRP A 97 -2.52 2.22 -11.32
N GLY A 98 -3.60 2.28 -10.55
CA GLY A 98 -4.86 1.62 -10.90
C GLY A 98 -5.37 2.03 -12.28
N GLY A 99 -5.24 3.32 -12.60
CA GLY A 99 -5.69 3.89 -13.89
C GLY A 99 -4.94 3.41 -15.14
N VAL A 100 -3.90 2.56 -15.01
CA VAL A 100 -3.22 1.98 -16.17
C VAL A 100 -3.86 0.66 -16.65
N LEU A 101 -4.78 0.10 -15.87
CA LEU A 101 -5.52 -1.13 -16.17
C LEU A 101 -6.77 -0.83 -17.02
N SER A 102 -7.23 -1.83 -17.76
CA SER A 102 -8.57 -1.77 -18.34
C SER A 102 -9.62 -1.90 -17.22
N PRO A 103 -10.88 -1.47 -17.42
CA PRO A 103 -11.90 -1.57 -16.37
C PRO A 103 -12.07 -2.99 -15.82
N ARG A 104 -12.03 -4.00 -16.69
CA ARG A 104 -12.12 -5.40 -16.29
C ARG A 104 -10.92 -5.83 -15.45
N ASP A 105 -9.71 -5.49 -15.91
CA ASP A 105 -8.50 -5.91 -15.20
C ASP A 105 -8.35 -5.13 -13.88
N TYR A 106 -8.91 -3.91 -13.77
CA TYR A 106 -8.99 -3.13 -12.52
C TYR A 106 -9.93 -3.74 -11.48
N GLU A 107 -11.00 -4.41 -11.91
CA GLU A 107 -11.89 -5.14 -11.00
C GLU A 107 -11.24 -6.46 -10.50
N GLU A 108 -10.32 -7.02 -11.28
CA GLU A 108 -9.67 -8.31 -11.00
C GLU A 108 -8.41 -8.18 -10.12
N PHE A 109 -7.56 -7.17 -10.35
CA PHE A 109 -6.23 -7.00 -9.74
C PHE A 109 -6.10 -5.73 -8.90
#